data_AF-A0A382R8J8-F1
#
_entry.id   AF-A0A382R8J8-F1
#
_cell.length_a   1.000
_cell.length_b   1.000
_cell.length_c   1.000
_cell.angle_alpha   90.00
_cell.angle_beta   90.00
_cell.angle_gamma   90.00
#
_symmetry.space_group_name_H-M   'P 1'
#
loop_
_entity.id
_entity.type
_entity.pdbx_description
1 polymer ?
#
loop_
_entity_poly.entity_id
_entity_poly.type
_entity_poly.pdbx_seq_one_letter_code
_entity_poly.pdbx_strand_id
1 'polypeptide(L)'
;MKKLIASLALVAVAITLINAADPPAKLSKAQNWKAYDAALKKGLPKTAITHLEPIIAQTLRDKDYAEAIKAISKKMALESNIQGNKAQEKIRRMEAEITK
;
A
#
# COMPACT_ATOMS: atom_id res chain seq x y z
N MET A 1 45.23 -14.90 -5.68
CA MET A 1 44.63 -14.71 -4.33
C MET A 1 44.34 -13.26 -3.98
N LYS A 2 45.28 -12.30 -4.14
CA LYS A 2 45.03 -10.87 -3.83
C LYS A 2 43.88 -10.20 -4.60
N LYS A 3 43.67 -10.57 -5.87
CA LYS A 3 42.58 -10.04 -6.71
C LYS A 3 41.17 -10.55 -6.31
N LEU A 4 41.09 -11.71 -5.65
CA LEU A 4 39.81 -12.28 -5.18
C LEU A 4 39.35 -11.63 -3.86
N ILE A 5 40.30 -11.23 -3.01
CA ILE A 5 40.02 -10.55 -1.73
C ILE A 5 39.55 -9.10 -2.00
N ALA A 6 40.13 -8.43 -2.99
CA ALA A 6 39.71 -7.08 -3.40
C ALA A 6 38.28 -7.04 -3.96
N SER A 7 37.87 -8.06 -4.72
CA SER A 7 36.51 -8.16 -5.26
C SER A 7 35.46 -8.43 -4.18
N LEU A 8 35.80 -9.20 -3.15
CA LEU A 8 34.89 -9.47 -2.03
C LEU A 8 34.68 -8.23 -1.15
N ALA A 9 35.73 -7.42 -0.96
CA ALA A 9 35.63 -6.14 -0.26
C ALA A 9 34.77 -5.11 -1.01
N LEU A 10 34.85 -5.08 -2.35
CA LEU A 10 34.03 -4.18 -3.18
C LEU A 10 32.54 -4.54 -3.11
N VAL A 11 32.22 -5.83 -3.08
CA VAL A 11 30.83 -6.31 -2.93
C VAL A 11 30.27 -6.01 -1.55
N ALA A 12 31.07 -6.12 -0.49
CA ALA A 12 30.65 -5.78 0.87
C ALA A 12 30.32 -4.27 1.04
N VAL A 13 31.08 -3.39 0.36
CA VAL A 13 30.82 -1.93 0.37
C VAL A 13 29.60 -1.55 -0.47
N ALA A 14 29.30 -2.28 -1.54
CA ALA A 14 28.09 -2.04 -2.32
C ALA A 14 26.79 -2.42 -1.56
N ILE A 15 26.86 -3.43 -0.69
CA ILE A 15 25.69 -3.89 0.10
C ILE A 15 25.36 -2.90 1.24
N THR A 16 26.35 -2.21 1.81
CA THR A 16 26.09 -1.22 2.88
C THR A 16 25.48 0.08 2.34
N LEU A 17 25.75 0.46 1.08
CA LEU A 17 25.20 1.69 0.48
C LEU A 17 23.71 1.56 0.10
N ILE A 18 23.18 0.36 -0.13
CA ILE A 18 21.76 0.16 -0.48
C ILE A 18 20.85 0.36 0.75
N ASN A 19 21.34 0.11 1.96
CA ASN A 19 20.58 0.25 3.21
C ASN A 19 20.55 1.67 3.78
N ALA A 20 21.23 2.64 3.15
CA ALA A 20 21.27 4.03 3.60
C ALA A 20 20.16 4.91 2.98
N ALA A 21 19.25 4.33 2.18
CA ALA A 21 18.07 5.05 1.73
C ALA A 21 17.10 5.19 2.91
N ASP A 22 16.98 6.40 3.45
CA ASP A 22 15.93 6.73 4.42
C ASP A 22 14.58 6.27 3.86
N PRO A 23 13.75 5.54 4.64
CA PRO A 23 12.43 5.17 4.19
C PRO A 23 11.69 6.45 3.78
N PRO A 24 10.97 6.44 2.63
CA PRO A 24 10.28 7.63 2.15
C PRO A 24 9.43 8.20 3.29
N ALA A 25 9.58 9.50 3.53
CA ALA A 25 8.94 10.19 4.64
C ALA A 25 7.44 9.83 4.65
N LYS A 26 7.00 9.17 5.73
CA LYS A 26 5.60 8.75 5.88
C LYS A 26 4.74 10.00 5.95
N LEU A 27 3.81 10.14 4.99
CA LEU A 27 2.82 11.22 5.02
C LEU A 27 2.00 11.16 6.31
N SER A 28 1.66 12.32 6.87
CA SER A 28 0.70 12.40 7.98
C SER A 28 -0.69 11.90 7.57
N LYS A 29 -1.54 11.55 8.56
CA LYS A 29 -2.95 11.16 8.33
C LYS A 29 -3.69 12.16 7.43
N ALA A 30 -3.52 13.46 7.69
CA ALA A 30 -4.15 14.53 6.90
C ALA A 30 -3.60 14.62 5.47
N GLN A 31 -2.28 14.46 5.29
CA GLN A 31 -1.67 14.43 3.96
C GLN A 31 -2.11 13.21 3.15
N ASN A 32 -2.26 12.05 3.78
CA ASN A 32 -2.81 10.87 3.11
C ASN A 32 -4.26 11.08 2.66
N TRP A 33 -5.11 11.72 3.45
CA TRP A 33 -6.47 12.08 3.02
C TRP A 33 -6.45 13.04 1.83
N LYS A 34 -5.60 14.06 1.87
CA LYS A 34 -5.44 15.01 0.76
C LYS A 34 -4.94 14.31 -0.52
N ALA A 35 -4.02 13.36 -0.39
CA ALA A 35 -3.50 12.58 -1.50
C ALA A 35 -4.55 11.61 -2.07
N TYR A 36 -5.37 11.00 -1.19
CA TYR A 36 -6.54 10.22 -1.57
C TYR A 36 -7.52 11.05 -2.43
N ASP A 37 -7.90 12.24 -1.97
CA ASP A 37 -8.83 13.11 -2.70
C ASP A 37 -8.24 13.57 -4.03
N ALA A 38 -6.94 13.89 -4.07
CA ALA A 38 -6.24 14.26 -5.29
C ALA A 38 -6.19 13.10 -6.31
N ALA A 39 -5.96 11.87 -5.84
CA ALA A 39 -5.98 10.68 -6.68
C ALA A 39 -7.38 10.42 -7.25
N LEU A 40 -8.44 10.60 -6.45
CA LEU A 40 -9.82 10.49 -6.93
C LEU A 40 -10.16 11.54 -7.98
N LYS A 41 -9.79 12.80 -7.78
CA LYS A 41 -9.99 13.87 -8.76
C LYS A 41 -9.30 13.59 -10.10
N LYS A 42 -8.19 12.85 -10.07
CA LYS A 42 -7.44 12.42 -11.26
C LYS A 42 -7.96 11.11 -11.87
N GLY A 43 -9.01 10.51 -11.33
CA GLY A 43 -9.53 9.23 -11.81
C GLY A 43 -8.59 8.04 -11.55
N LEU A 44 -7.78 8.11 -10.49
CA LEU A 44 -6.79 7.09 -10.12
C LEU A 44 -7.22 6.34 -8.85
N PRO A 45 -8.25 5.47 -8.91
CA PRO A 45 -8.82 4.83 -7.72
C PRO A 45 -7.85 3.83 -7.06
N LYS A 46 -6.94 3.20 -7.81
CA LYS A 46 -5.88 2.33 -7.25
C LYS A 46 -4.90 3.12 -6.39
N THR A 47 -4.48 4.29 -6.89
CA THR A 47 -3.59 5.20 -6.15
C THR A 47 -4.29 5.76 -4.91
N ALA A 48 -5.58 6.06 -4.99
CA ALA A 48 -6.36 6.49 -3.84
C ALA A 48 -6.37 5.42 -2.73
N ILE A 49 -6.52 4.14 -3.07
CA ILE A 49 -6.45 3.03 -2.10
C ILE A 49 -5.08 2.98 -1.40
N THR A 50 -3.97 3.14 -2.11
CA THR A 50 -2.63 3.14 -1.51
C THR A 50 -2.47 4.18 -0.40
N HIS A 51 -3.14 5.33 -0.52
CA HIS A 51 -3.14 6.36 0.53
C HIS A 51 -4.05 6.05 1.72
N LEU A 52 -5.05 5.17 1.57
CA LEU A 52 -5.91 4.73 2.67
C LEU A 52 -5.23 3.70 3.58
N GLU A 53 -4.34 2.86 3.05
CA GLU A 53 -3.64 1.83 3.83
C GLU A 53 -2.87 2.36 5.05
N PRO A 54 -2.04 3.41 4.94
CA PRO A 54 -1.37 3.98 6.10
C PRO A 54 -2.35 4.63 7.09
N ILE A 55 -3.48 5.18 6.62
CA ILE A 55 -4.53 5.73 7.49
C ILE A 55 -5.18 4.62 8.29
N ILE A 56 -5.55 3.50 7.66
CA ILE A 56 -6.15 2.33 8.33
C ILE A 56 -5.16 1.79 9.36
N ALA A 57 -3.90 1.60 8.99
CA ALA A 57 -2.88 1.09 9.90
C ALA A 57 -2.67 2.03 11.11
N GLN A 58 -2.67 3.35 10.88
CA GLN A 58 -2.53 4.33 11.96
C GLN A 58 -3.76 4.34 12.87
N THR A 59 -4.96 4.48 12.31
CA THR A 59 -6.22 4.58 13.07
C THR A 59 -6.51 3.32 13.89
N LEU A 60 -6.16 2.14 13.39
CA LEU A 60 -6.24 0.89 14.16
C LEU A 60 -5.27 0.86 15.35
N ARG A 61 -4.02 1.34 15.17
CA ARG A 61 -3.05 1.45 16.28
C ARG A 61 -3.51 2.45 17.33
N ASP A 62 -4.03 3.58 16.88
CA ASP A 62 -4.50 4.67 17.73
C ASP A 62 -5.88 4.37 18.36
N LYS A 63 -6.50 3.23 18.04
CA LYS A 63 -7.86 2.84 18.43
C LYS A 63 -8.94 3.86 18.03
N ASP A 64 -8.67 4.65 17.00
CA ASP A 64 -9.59 5.60 16.38
C ASP A 64 -10.54 4.85 15.45
N TYR A 65 -11.45 4.06 16.04
CA TYR A 65 -12.30 3.14 15.28
C TYR A 65 -13.25 3.85 14.31
N ALA A 66 -13.70 5.06 14.65
CA ALA A 66 -14.56 5.84 13.77
C ALA A 66 -13.85 6.17 12.45
N GLU A 67 -12.60 6.66 12.53
CA GLU A 67 -11.81 6.98 11.35
C GLU A 67 -11.33 5.71 10.61
N ALA A 68 -11.04 4.63 11.35
CA ALA A 68 -10.72 3.33 10.76
C ALA A 68 -11.87 2.78 9.91
N ILE A 69 -13.10 2.78 10.44
CA ILE A 69 -14.30 2.33 9.72
C ILE A 69 -14.50 3.14 8.44
N LYS A 70 -14.35 4.47 8.53
CA LYS A 70 -14.46 5.37 7.38
C LYS A 70 -13.42 5.05 6.29
N ALA A 71 -12.16 4.85 6.67
CA ALA A 71 -11.09 4.54 5.73
C ALA A 71 -11.28 3.16 5.07
N ILE A 72 -11.65 2.14 5.86
CA ILE A 72 -11.95 0.79 5.36
C ILE A 72 -13.13 0.81 4.40
N SER A 73 -14.23 1.47 4.76
CA SER A 73 -15.44 1.57 3.92
C SER A 73 -15.13 2.20 2.55
N LYS A 74 -14.32 3.28 2.55
CA LYS A 74 -13.88 3.93 1.30
C LYS A 74 -12.97 3.04 0.46
N LYS A 75 -12.06 2.28 1.10
CA LYS A 75 -11.21 1.30 0.41
C LYS A 75 -12.06 0.23 -0.29
N MET A 76 -13.00 -0.38 0.43
CA MET A 76 -13.89 -1.41 -0.11
C MET A 76 -14.77 -0.93 -1.27
N ALA A 77 -15.28 0.31 -1.19
CA ALA A 77 -16.07 0.90 -2.26
C ALA A 77 -15.24 1.07 -3.55
N LEU A 78 -14.00 1.55 -3.43
CA LEU A 78 -13.10 1.68 -4.57
C LEU A 78 -12.66 0.34 -5.13
N GLU A 79 -12.36 -0.65 -4.29
CA GLU A 79 -12.03 -2.01 -4.71
C GLU A 79 -13.18 -2.65 -5.47
N SER A 80 -14.42 -2.51 -4.96
CA SER A 80 -15.62 -3.00 -5.65
C SER A 80 -15.80 -2.34 -7.02
N ASN A 81 -15.52 -1.04 -7.12
CA ASN A 81 -15.59 -0.31 -8.38
C ASN A 81 -14.48 -0.74 -9.37
N ILE A 82 -13.24 -0.94 -8.88
CA ILE A 82 -12.09 -1.39 -9.69
C ILE A 82 -12.29 -2.84 -10.18
N GLN A 83 -12.92 -3.69 -9.38
CA GLN A 83 -13.31 -5.06 -9.80
C GLN A 83 -14.46 -5.05 -10.84
N GLY A 84 -14.76 -3.89 -11.42
CA GLY A 84 -15.72 -3.70 -12.50
C GLY A 84 -17.16 -3.53 -12.02
N ASN A 85 -17.40 -3.47 -10.70
CA ASN A 85 -18.74 -3.54 -10.11
C ASN A 85 -19.56 -4.73 -10.65
N LYS A 86 -18.90 -5.79 -11.13
CA LYS A 86 -19.56 -6.94 -11.76
C LYS A 86 -19.82 -7.99 -10.69
N ALA A 87 -21.09 -8.19 -10.36
CA ALA A 87 -21.53 -9.24 -9.44
C ALA A 87 -20.99 -10.63 -9.84
N GLN A 88 -20.82 -10.90 -11.14
CA GLN A 88 -20.28 -12.16 -11.63
C GLN A 88 -18.82 -12.44 -11.22
N GLU A 89 -17.95 -11.42 -11.16
CA GLU A 89 -16.56 -11.64 -10.73
C GLU A 89 -16.44 -11.87 -9.22
N LYS A 90 -17.36 -11.26 -8.44
CA LYS A 90 -17.48 -11.54 -7.00
C LYS A 90 -17.92 -12.98 -6.74
N ILE A 91 -18.91 -13.47 -7.49
CA ILE A 91 -19.37 -14.87 -7.42
C ILE A 91 -18.24 -15.82 -7.83
N ARG A 92 -17.56 -15.58 -8.96
CA ARG A 92 -16.45 -16.40 -9.45
C ARG A 92 -15.30 -16.51 -8.45
N ARG A 93 -14.95 -15.42 -7.76
CA ARG A 93 -13.93 -15.42 -6.68
C ARG A 93 -14.40 -16.17 -5.45
N MET A 94 -15.67 -16.04 -5.07
CA MET A 94 -16.26 -16.79 -3.96
C MET A 94 -16.24 -18.30 -4.24
N GLU A 95 -16.63 -18.73 -5.45
CA GLU A 95 -16.61 -20.13 -5.90
C GLU A 95 -15.18 -20.70 -5.92
N ALA A 96 -14.21 -19.91 -6.39
CA ALA A 96 -12.81 -20.31 -6.39
C ALA A 96 -12.24 -20.49 -4.97
N GLU A 97 -12.69 -19.70 -3.99
CA GLU A 97 -12.26 -19.81 -2.59
C GLU A 97 -12.97 -20.96 -1.85
N ILE A 98 -14.22 -21.30 -2.21
CA ILE A 98 -14.97 -22.43 -1.64
C ILE A 98 -14.42 -23.78 -2.12
N THR A 99 -13.84 -23.83 -3.32
CA THR A 99 -13.31 -25.07 -3.92
C THR A 99 -11.88 -25.39 -3.46
N LYS A 100 -11.24 -24.47 -2.75
CA LYS A 100 -9.87 -24.60 -2.23
C LYS A 100 -9.88 -25.15 -0.81
#